data_AF-A0A1R4EJ29-F1
#
_entry.id   AF-A0A1R4EJ29-F1
#
_cell.length_a   1.000
_cell.length_b   1.000
_cell.length_c   1.000
_cell.angle_alpha   90.00
_cell.angle_beta   90.00
_cell.angle_gamma   90.00
#
_symmetry.space_group_name_H-M   'P 1'
#
loop_
_entity.id
_entity.type
_entity.pdbx_description
1 polymer ?
#
loop_
_entity_poly.entity_id
_entity_poly.type
_entity_poly.pdbx_seq_one_letter_code
_entity_poly.pdbx_strand_id
1 'polypeptide(L)'
;MSLLGGNDLKEQQRINELEAKINREKQKLDKKLTRQKILLGAFFVDALENNSVQGLKEYTADNLLDFLSRQGDKDLMTDLVKGLGGTVETKSDNKNDLELNASLDEHL
;
A
#
# COMPACT_ATOMS: atom_id res chain seq x y z
N MET A 1 -35.73 -45.76 11.55
CA MET A 1 -36.38 -44.47 11.22
C MET A 1 -35.79 -43.42 12.13
N SER A 2 -35.19 -42.38 11.54
CA SER A 2 -34.26 -41.43 12.15
C SER A 2 -34.94 -40.53 13.21
N LEU A 3 -34.56 -40.69 14.48
CA LEU A 3 -34.91 -39.79 15.59
C LEU A 3 -33.75 -38.83 15.96
N LEU A 4 -32.64 -38.87 15.21
CA LEU A 4 -31.43 -38.10 15.52
C LEU A 4 -31.30 -36.79 14.72
N GLY A 5 -31.98 -36.65 13.58
CA GLY A 5 -31.76 -35.51 12.67
C GLY A 5 -32.29 -34.15 13.15
N GLY A 6 -33.25 -34.13 14.07
CA GLY A 6 -33.88 -32.88 14.54
C GLY A 6 -33.05 -32.09 15.54
N ASN A 7 -32.17 -32.77 16.30
CA ASN A 7 -31.29 -32.12 17.27
C ASN A 7 -30.03 -31.59 16.57
N ASP A 8 -29.46 -32.38 15.66
CA ASP A 8 -28.32 -31.99 14.82
C ASP A 8 -28.65 -30.77 13.94
N LEU A 9 -29.87 -30.68 13.40
CA LEU A 9 -30.29 -29.54 12.59
C LEU A 9 -30.38 -28.23 13.41
N LYS A 10 -30.86 -28.31 14.65
CA LYS A 10 -30.92 -27.16 15.56
C LYS A 10 -29.52 -26.71 16.00
N GLU A 11 -28.63 -27.67 16.21
CA GLU A 11 -27.24 -27.40 16.56
C GLU A 11 -26.50 -26.75 15.38
N GLN A 12 -26.69 -27.24 14.16
CA GLN A 12 -26.17 -26.61 12.93
C GLN A 12 -26.73 -25.19 12.74
N GLN A 13 -28.02 -24.95 12.99
CA GLN A 13 -28.61 -23.61 12.92
C GLN A 13 -27.95 -22.65 13.92
N ARG A 14 -27.71 -23.09 15.17
CA ARG A 14 -27.01 -22.27 16.18
C ARG A 14 -25.57 -21.96 15.76
N ILE A 15 -24.84 -22.93 15.20
CA ILE A 15 -23.49 -22.73 14.70
C ILE A 15 -23.51 -21.67 13.59
N ASN A 16 -24.41 -21.79 12.61
CA ASN A 16 -24.54 -20.83 11.51
C ASN A 16 -24.87 -19.41 12.00
N GLU A 17 -25.74 -19.28 13.02
CA GLU A 17 -26.06 -17.99 13.63
C GLU A 17 -24.86 -17.37 14.35
N LEU A 18 -24.08 -18.17 15.05
CA LEU A 18 -22.87 -17.72 15.74
C LEU A 18 -21.79 -17.29 14.73
N GLU A 19 -21.56 -18.07 13.68
CA GLU A 19 -20.65 -17.71 12.59
C GLU A 19 -21.07 -16.40 11.91
N ALA A 20 -22.37 -16.22 11.66
CA ALA A 20 -22.88 -14.98 11.09
C ALA A 20 -22.65 -13.77 12.02
N LYS A 21 -22.81 -13.93 13.34
CA LYS A 21 -22.51 -12.88 14.33
C LYS A 21 -21.02 -12.54 14.35
N ILE A 22 -20.15 -13.56 14.40
CA ILE A 22 -18.69 -13.39 14.38
C ILE A 22 -18.26 -12.64 13.10
N ASN A 23 -18.78 -13.04 11.94
CA ASN A 23 -18.46 -12.39 10.67
C ASN A 23 -18.89 -10.92 10.64
N ARG A 24 -20.08 -10.59 11.18
CA ARG A 24 -20.55 -9.20 11.28
C ARG A 24 -19.68 -8.36 12.22
N GLU A 25 -19.27 -8.90 13.36
CA GLU A 25 -18.40 -8.19 14.30
C GLU A 25 -17.01 -7.97 13.71
N LYS A 26 -16.43 -8.98 13.06
CA LYS A 26 -15.17 -8.86 12.34
C LYS A 26 -15.23 -7.77 11.27
N GLN A 27 -16.27 -7.76 10.44
CA GLN A 27 -16.46 -6.70 9.44
C GLN A 27 -16.60 -5.31 10.05
N LYS A 28 -17.30 -5.17 11.18
CA LYS A 28 -17.41 -3.87 11.88
C LYS A 28 -16.05 -3.40 12.38
N LEU A 29 -15.27 -4.31 12.96
CA LEU A 29 -13.93 -4.01 13.46
C LEU A 29 -12.98 -3.62 12.31
N ASP A 30 -13.01 -4.35 11.20
CA ASP A 30 -12.21 -4.06 10.01
C ASP A 30 -12.55 -2.69 9.42
N LYS A 31 -13.85 -2.34 9.34
CA LYS A 31 -14.30 -1.02 8.89
C LYS A 31 -13.82 0.09 9.81
N LYS A 32 -13.90 -0.12 11.13
CA LYS A 32 -13.42 0.85 12.13
C LYS A 32 -11.91 1.06 12.00
N LEU A 33 -11.14 -0.02 11.88
CA LEU A 33 -9.70 0.03 11.72
C LEU A 33 -9.30 0.73 10.42
N THR A 34 -10.00 0.43 9.32
CA THR A 34 -9.80 1.10 8.03
C THR A 34 -10.05 2.60 8.16
N ARG A 35 -11.15 3.01 8.80
CA ARG A 35 -11.45 4.42 9.04
C ARG A 35 -10.38 5.11 9.89
N GLN A 36 -9.87 4.45 10.93
CA GLN A 36 -8.79 4.99 11.76
C GLN A 36 -7.51 5.22 10.96
N LYS A 37 -7.11 4.27 10.11
CA LYS A 37 -5.92 4.41 9.24
C LYS A 37 -6.07 5.57 8.26
N ILE A 38 -7.24 5.72 7.64
CA ILE A 38 -7.52 6.83 6.72
C ILE A 38 -7.43 8.18 7.44
N LEU A 39 -8.08 8.29 8.62
CA LEU A 39 -8.06 9.54 9.40
C LEU A 39 -6.65 9.92 9.87
N LEU A 40 -5.86 8.93 10.31
CA LEU A 40 -4.46 9.16 10.66
C LEU A 40 -3.63 9.57 9.45
N GLY A 41 -3.82 8.93 8.31
CA GLY A 41 -3.15 9.31 7.06
C GLY A 41 -3.45 10.76 6.66
N ALA A 42 -4.73 11.15 6.68
CA ALA A 42 -5.14 12.53 6.39
C ALA A 42 -4.52 13.54 7.37
N PHE A 43 -4.48 13.22 8.66
CA PHE A 43 -3.84 14.06 9.67
C PHE A 43 -2.33 14.23 9.42
N PHE A 44 -1.63 13.16 9.05
CA PHE A 44 -0.19 13.26 8.75
C PHE A 44 0.11 14.04 7.47
N VAL A 45 -0.73 13.90 6.44
CA VAL A 45 -0.62 14.72 5.22
C VAL A 45 -0.81 16.19 5.54
N ASP A 46 -1.84 16.55 6.31
CA ASP A 46 -2.06 17.93 6.75
C ASP A 46 -0.87 18.47 7.56
N ALA A 47 -0.33 17.67 8.49
CA ALA A 47 0.84 18.05 9.27
C ALA A 47 2.10 18.27 8.42
N LEU A 48 2.27 17.49 7.34
CA LEU A 48 3.36 17.63 6.37
C LEU A 48 3.21 18.89 5.52
N GLU A 49 2.02 19.13 4.97
CA GLU A 49 1.72 20.29 4.12
C GLU A 49 1.86 21.61 4.88
N ASN A 50 1.38 21.64 6.13
CA ASN A 50 1.42 22.83 6.98
C ASN A 50 2.74 22.99 7.75
N ASN A 51 3.72 22.10 7.54
CA ASN A 51 4.98 22.05 8.29
C ASN A 51 4.76 22.18 9.82
N SER A 52 3.70 21.56 10.33
CA SER A 52 3.22 21.73 11.70
C SER A 52 4.09 21.01 12.73
N VAL A 53 4.90 20.06 12.28
CA VAL A 53 5.82 19.28 13.11
C VAL A 53 7.23 19.41 12.55
N GLN A 54 8.13 19.96 13.37
CA GLN A 54 9.53 20.14 12.99
C GLN A 54 10.19 18.79 12.68
N GLY A 55 10.93 18.72 11.57
CA GLY A 55 11.64 17.51 11.15
C GLY A 55 10.78 16.43 10.50
N LEU A 56 9.44 16.51 10.56
CA LEU A 56 8.56 15.52 9.94
C LEU A 56 8.71 15.50 8.42
N LYS A 57 8.82 16.68 7.80
CA LYS A 57 9.00 16.84 6.36
C LYS A 57 10.29 16.18 5.85
N GLU A 58 11.40 16.46 6.52
CA GLU A 58 12.73 15.95 6.19
C GLU A 58 12.81 14.44 6.44
N TYR A 59 12.36 13.97 7.60
CA TYR A 59 12.29 12.53 7.89
C TYR A 59 11.46 11.77 6.85
N THR A 60 10.31 12.33 6.45
CA THR A 60 9.45 11.68 5.44
C THR A 60 10.14 11.64 4.07
N ALA A 61 10.80 12.73 3.68
CA ALA A 61 11.52 12.78 2.41
C ALA A 61 12.65 11.73 2.35
N ASP A 62 13.38 11.56 3.45
CA ASP A 62 14.54 10.66 3.50
C ASP A 62 14.15 9.17 3.64
N ASN A 63 13.02 8.87 4.29
CA ASN A 63 12.70 7.49 4.70
C ASN A 63 11.50 6.86 3.97
N LEU A 64 10.62 7.66 3.34
CA LEU A 64 9.36 7.14 2.79
C LEU A 64 9.59 6.10 1.69
N LEU A 65 10.52 6.34 0.76
CA LEU A 65 10.77 5.40 -0.34
C LEU A 65 11.41 4.09 0.13
N ASP A 66 12.16 4.10 1.21
CA ASP A 66 12.78 2.91 1.80
C ASP A 66 11.80 2.09 2.64
N PHE A 67 10.83 2.76 3.27
CA PHE A 67 9.73 2.11 3.96
C PHE A 67 8.83 1.31 3.00
N LEU A 68 8.65 1.79 1.77
CA LEU A 68 7.79 1.13 0.79
C LEU A 68 8.46 -0.13 0.23
N SER A 69 7.71 -1.23 0.17
CA SER A 69 8.24 -2.53 -0.30
C SER A 69 8.04 -2.77 -1.80
N ARG A 70 7.05 -2.11 -2.42
CA ARG A 70 6.69 -2.33 -3.83
C ARG A 70 7.17 -1.16 -4.68
N GLN A 71 7.77 -1.47 -5.83
CA GLN A 71 8.28 -0.45 -6.74
C GLN A 71 7.18 0.51 -7.22
N GLY A 72 6.00 0.00 -7.58
CA GLY A 72 4.88 0.84 -7.99
C GLY A 72 4.41 1.84 -6.90
N ASP A 73 4.52 1.47 -5.62
CA ASP A 73 4.19 2.39 -4.52
C ASP A 73 5.29 3.46 -4.38
N LYS A 74 6.57 3.10 -4.59
CA LYS A 74 7.69 4.05 -4.60
C LYS A 74 7.56 5.06 -5.74
N ASP A 75 7.22 4.58 -6.93
CA ASP A 75 7.03 5.42 -8.12
C ASP A 75 5.87 6.40 -7.88
N LEU A 76 4.75 5.93 -7.31
CA LEU A 76 3.61 6.77 -6.94
C LEU A 76 3.97 7.89 -5.95
N MET A 77 4.86 7.61 -4.99
CA MET A 77 5.23 8.55 -3.92
C MET A 77 6.44 9.44 -4.28
N THR A 78 7.07 9.21 -5.43
CA THR A 78 8.28 9.94 -5.85
C THR A 78 8.04 11.44 -5.99
N ASP A 79 6.90 11.84 -6.57
CA ASP A 79 6.58 13.25 -6.76
C ASP A 79 6.30 13.97 -5.44
N LEU A 80 5.69 13.26 -4.48
CA LEU A 80 5.52 13.76 -3.12
C LEU A 80 6.88 14.03 -2.47
N VAL A 81 7.79 13.04 -2.48
CA VAL A 81 9.13 13.17 -1.87
C VAL A 81 9.93 14.33 -2.48
N LYS A 82 9.89 14.51 -3.80
CA LYS A 82 10.49 15.66 -4.48
C LYS A 82 9.87 16.98 -4.03
N GLY A 83 8.55 17.05 -3.91
CA GLY A 83 7.83 18.23 -3.38
C GLY A 83 8.19 18.54 -1.92
N LEU A 84 8.59 17.54 -1.14
CA LEU A 84 9.08 17.71 0.22
C LEU A 84 10.56 18.12 0.28
N GLY A 85 11.28 18.19 -0.85
CA GLY A 85 12.70 18.55 -0.92
C GLY A 85 13.66 17.38 -0.81
N GLY A 86 13.16 16.14 -0.83
CA GLY A 86 13.98 14.93 -0.84
C GLY A 86 14.63 14.67 -2.19
N THR A 87 15.83 14.10 -2.16
CA THR A 87 16.51 13.60 -3.36
C THR A 87 16.05 12.19 -3.66
N VAL A 88 15.41 12.00 -4.81
CA VAL A 88 15.10 10.67 -5.32
C VAL A 88 16.20 10.26 -6.29
N GLU A 89 17.01 9.28 -5.90
CA GLU A 89 17.92 8.61 -6.83
C GLU A 89 17.08 7.80 -7.82
N THR A 90 16.66 8.43 -8.92
CA THR A 90 16.11 7.70 -10.05
C THR A 90 17.23 6.83 -10.60
N LYS A 91 17.13 5.52 -10.41
CA LYS A 91 17.88 4.57 -11.24
C LYS A 91 17.43 4.80 -12.68
N SER A 92 18.20 5.60 -13.40
CA SER A 92 18.06 5.76 -14.84
C SER A 92 18.23 4.37 -15.44
N ASP A 93 17.15 3.79 -15.97
CA ASP A 93 17.26 2.68 -16.89
C ASP A 93 18.00 3.22 -18.14
N ASN A 94 19.32 3.11 -18.13
CA ASN A 94 20.17 3.32 -19.29
C ASN A 94 19.82 2.25 -20.34
N LYS A 95 18.79 2.51 -21.14
CA LYS A 95 18.62 1.91 -22.47
C LYS A 95 19.25 2.86 -23.47
N ASN A 96 20.56 2.80 -23.64
CA ASN A 96 21.27 3.39 -24.77
C ASN A 96 22.59 2.64 -24.95
N ASP A 97 22.53 1.42 -25.48
CA ASP A 97 23.65 0.75 -26.15
C ASP A 97 23.02 -0.15 -27.23
N LEU A 98 23.61 -0.22 -28.42
CA LEU A 98 23.06 -0.71 -29.70
C LEU A 98 22.10 0.32 -30.35
N GLU A 99 22.46 1.13 -31.34
CA GLU A 99 23.13 0.80 -32.61
C GLU A 99 23.90 2.05 -33.11
N LEU A 100 25.24 2.01 -33.17
CA LEU A 100 26.02 3.02 -33.88
C LEU A 100 27.29 2.47 -34.55
N ASN A 101 27.27 1.20 -34.99
CA ASN A 101 28.37 0.61 -35.76
C ASN A 101 27.79 -0.16 -36.97
N ALA A 102 27.33 0.57 -37.99
CA ALA A 102 27.04 -0.01 -39.31
C ALA A 102 27.41 0.96 -40.44
N SER A 103 28.50 1.70 -40.28
CA SER A 103 29.04 2.55 -41.34
C SER A 103 30.55 2.61 -41.24
N LEU A 104 31.23 1.54 -41.67
CA LEU A 104 32.63 1.50 -42.12
C LEU A 104 32.94 0.05 -42.48
N ASP A 105 32.60 -0.38 -43.71
CA ASP A 105 33.29 -1.47 -44.45
C ASP A 105 32.63 -1.70 -45.82
N GLU A 106 32.59 -0.66 -46.66
CA GLU A 106 32.53 -0.85 -48.12
C GLU A 106 33.47 0.16 -48.75
N HIS A 107 34.77 -0.11 -48.68
CA HIS A 107 35.75 0.29 -49.69
C HIS A 107 37.10 -0.39 -49.39
N LEU A 108 37.28 -1.58 -49.98
CA LEU A 108 38.54 -2.05 -50.58
C LEU A 108 38.27 -3.31 -51.41
#